data_AF-A0A401FIP3-F1
#
_entry.id   AF-A0A401FIP3-F1
#
_cell.length_a   1.000
_cell.length_b   1.000
_cell.length_c   1.000
_cell.angle_alpha   90.00
_cell.angle_beta   90.00
_cell.angle_gamma   90.00
#
_symmetry.space_group_name_H-M   'P 1'
#
loop_
_entity.id
_entity.type
_entity.pdbx_description
1 polymer ?
#
loop_
_entity_poly.entity_id
_entity_poly.type
_entity_poly.pdbx_seq_one_letter_code
_entity_poly.pdbx_strand_id
1 'polypeptide(L)'
;MIILTSGGGIFYNFGKPDEVELHDVTAGELEKHIADDEFAKGSMLPKVQAAVNFVNATGNPAVIGDLKDVKNIIKGTEGTVIRAN
;
A
#
# COMPACT_ATOMS: atom_id res chain seq x y z
N MET A 1 11.20 1.69 1.36
CA MET A 1 10.79 0.91 2.55
C MET A 1 9.92 -0.26 2.11
N ILE A 2 9.94 -1.41 2.80
CA ILE A 2 9.03 -2.53 2.51
C ILE A 2 8.29 -2.91 3.80
N ILE A 3 6.97 -3.00 3.72
CA ILE A 3 6.09 -3.50 4.79
C ILE A 3 5.50 -4.83 4.31
N LEU A 4 5.82 -5.90 5.02
CA LEU A 4 5.30 -7.23 4.73
C LEU A 4 4.07 -7.50 5.61
N THR A 5 3.02 -8.03 5.01
CA THR A 5 1.76 -8.37 5.67
C THR A 5 1.29 -9.76 5.24
N SER A 6 0.16 -10.22 5.78
CA SER A 6 -0.60 -11.34 5.26
C SER A 6 -1.76 -10.82 4.41
N GLY A 7 -1.99 -11.43 3.24
CA GLY A 7 -3.17 -11.14 2.42
C GLY A 7 -2.96 -10.15 1.28
N GLY A 8 -1.73 -10.00 0.77
CA GLY A 8 -1.43 -9.14 -0.39
C GLY A 8 -1.04 -7.69 -0.03
N GLY A 9 -1.21 -6.79 -0.99
CA GLY A 9 -0.96 -5.35 -0.87
C GLY A 9 -2.15 -4.55 -0.33
N ILE A 10 -2.36 -3.37 -0.89
CA ILE A 10 -3.51 -2.50 -0.62
C ILE A 10 -4.60 -2.82 -1.64
N PHE A 11 -5.83 -2.95 -1.17
CA PHE A 11 -6.99 -3.22 -2.01
C PHE A 11 -7.95 -2.04 -2.00
N TYR A 12 -8.43 -1.65 -3.18
CA TYR A 12 -9.62 -0.82 -3.33
C TYR A 12 -10.86 -1.70 -3.17
N ASN A 13 -11.89 -1.18 -2.49
CA ASN A 13 -13.12 -1.92 -2.20
C ASN A 13 -12.91 -3.29 -1.52
N PHE A 14 -11.96 -3.36 -0.59
CA PHE A 14 -11.66 -4.59 0.16
C PHE A 14 -12.91 -5.25 0.75
N GLY A 15 -13.09 -6.55 0.47
CA GLY A 15 -14.21 -7.37 0.89
C GLY A 15 -15.49 -7.23 0.04
N LYS A 16 -15.47 -6.47 -1.06
CA LYS A 16 -16.61 -6.29 -1.97
C LYS A 16 -16.41 -7.04 -3.29
N PRO A 17 -17.47 -7.29 -4.09
CA PRO A 17 -17.36 -7.99 -5.38
C PRO A 17 -16.45 -7.32 -6.41
N ASP A 18 -16.23 -6.02 -6.27
CA ASP A 18 -15.37 -5.20 -7.10
C ASP A 18 -14.02 -4.87 -6.43
N GLU A 19 -13.61 -5.70 -5.47
CA GLU A 19 -12.28 -5.64 -4.86
C GLU A 19 -11.18 -5.74 -5.93
N VAL A 20 -10.19 -4.85 -5.84
CA VAL A 20 -9.02 -4.87 -6.73
C VAL A 20 -7.76 -4.50 -5.95
N GLU A 21 -6.69 -5.26 -6.18
CA GLU A 21 -5.37 -4.93 -5.63
C GLU A 21 -4.76 -3.75 -6.40
N LEU A 22 -4.26 -2.77 -5.65
CA LEU A 22 -3.54 -1.64 -6.18
C LEU A 22 -2.07 -2.05 -6.40
N HIS A 23 -1.49 -1.68 -7.54
CA HIS A 23 -0.11 -2.08 -7.88
C HIS A 23 0.89 -0.91 -7.93
N ASP A 24 0.55 0.21 -8.56
CA ASP A 24 1.38 1.42 -8.57
C ASP A 24 0.47 2.62 -8.31
N VAL A 25 0.72 3.30 -7.20
CA VAL A 25 -0.10 4.42 -6.70
C VAL A 25 0.78 5.52 -6.15
N THR A 26 0.24 6.73 -6.12
CA THR A 26 0.90 7.89 -5.51
C THR A 26 0.55 8.01 -4.03
N ALA A 27 1.43 8.65 -3.26
CA ALA A 27 1.16 9.02 -1.89
C ALA A 27 -0.11 9.89 -1.77
N GLY A 28 -0.30 10.84 -2.70
CA GLY A 28 -1.47 11.72 -2.72
C GLY A 28 -2.80 11.03 -3.02
N GLU A 29 -2.80 9.93 -3.78
CA GLU A 29 -4.01 9.09 -3.93
C GLU A 29 -4.35 8.40 -2.61
N LEU A 30 -3.36 7.79 -1.95
CA LEU A 30 -3.59 7.10 -0.68
C LEU A 30 -4.00 8.05 0.44
N GLU A 31 -3.52 9.29 0.43
CA GLU A 31 -3.97 10.33 1.37
C GLU A 31 -5.47 10.63 1.25
N LYS A 32 -6.02 10.60 0.02
CA LYS A 32 -7.48 10.76 -0.18
C LYS A 32 -8.23 9.56 0.40
N HIS A 33 -7.79 8.34 0.11
CA HIS A 33 -8.39 7.12 0.68
C HIS A 33 -8.30 7.07 2.22
N ILE A 34 -7.23 7.62 2.81
CA ILE A 34 -7.12 7.81 4.26
C ILE A 34 -8.18 8.80 4.76
N ALA A 35 -8.34 9.94 4.09
CA ALA A 35 -9.33 10.96 4.47
C ALA A 35 -10.77 10.46 4.36
N ASP A 36 -11.03 9.54 3.42
CA ASP A 36 -12.33 8.90 3.20
C ASP A 36 -12.58 7.70 4.14
N ASP A 37 -11.71 7.46 5.14
CA ASP A 37 -11.82 6.39 6.14
C ASP A 37 -11.89 4.97 5.52
N GLU A 38 -11.32 4.77 4.31
CA GLU A 38 -11.43 3.51 3.56
C GLU A 38 -10.53 2.38 4.07
N PHE A 39 -9.56 2.69 4.94
CA PHE A 39 -8.64 1.69 5.50
C PHE A 39 -9.00 1.27 6.93
N ALA A 40 -8.97 -0.04 7.17
CA ALA A 40 -9.21 -0.61 8.49
C ALA A 40 -8.20 -0.08 9.54
N LYS A 41 -8.73 0.62 10.57
CA LYS A 41 -7.95 1.34 11.60
C LYS A 41 -6.99 0.44 12.41
N GLY A 42 -7.35 -0.83 12.60
CA GLY A 42 -6.56 -1.81 13.35
C GLY A 42 -5.50 -2.55 12.52
N SER A 43 -5.43 -2.35 11.20
CA SER A 43 -4.56 -3.16 10.34
C SER A 43 -3.94 -2.37 9.19
N MET A 44 -4.71 -2.04 8.15
CA MET A 44 -4.17 -1.49 6.92
C MET A 44 -3.84 0.00 7.06
N LEU A 45 -4.67 0.78 7.75
CA LEU A 45 -4.45 2.22 7.95
C LEU A 45 -3.05 2.56 8.50
N PRO A 46 -2.56 1.96 9.61
CA PRO A 46 -1.23 2.30 10.12
C PRO A 46 -0.10 1.92 9.15
N LYS A 47 -0.29 0.91 8.29
CA LYS A 47 0.70 0.52 7.27
C LYS A 47 0.75 1.55 6.14
N VAL A 48 -0.41 1.93 5.62
CA VAL A 48 -0.55 2.94 4.57
C VAL A 48 0.03 4.27 5.04
N GLN A 49 -0.34 4.72 6.25
CA GLN A 49 0.16 5.99 6.80
C GLN A 49 1.69 5.99 6.95
N ALA A 50 2.28 4.89 7.44
CA ALA A 50 3.73 4.77 7.54
C ALA A 50 4.41 4.84 6.16
N ALA A 51 3.84 4.18 5.16
CA ALA A 51 4.36 4.18 3.80
C ALA A 51 4.27 5.56 3.14
N VAL A 52 3.11 6.22 3.22
CA VAL A 52 2.90 7.60 2.75
C VAL A 52 3.88 8.55 3.43
N ASN A 53 4.00 8.50 4.75
CA ASN A 53 4.92 9.36 5.51
C ASN A 53 6.38 9.16 5.07
N PHE A 54 6.81 7.91 4.85
CA PHE A 54 8.16 7.61 4.36
C PHE A 54 8.41 8.17 2.96
N VAL A 55 7.45 8.00 2.05
CA VAL A 55 7.54 8.50 0.68
C VAL A 55 7.61 10.02 0.67
N ASN A 56 6.71 10.69 1.38
CA ASN A 56 6.69 12.15 1.48
C ASN A 56 7.96 12.72 2.12
N ALA A 57 8.51 12.04 3.14
CA ALA A 57 9.71 12.52 3.83
C ALA A 57 11.01 12.30 3.03
N THR A 58 11.07 11.30 2.15
CA THR A 58 12.33 10.87 1.53
C THR A 58 12.35 10.95 0.01
N GLY A 59 11.19 11.05 -0.64
CA GLY A 59 11.04 10.90 -2.09
C GLY A 59 11.27 9.47 -2.62
N ASN A 60 11.64 8.52 -1.75
CA ASN A 60 11.90 7.14 -2.16
C ASN A 60 10.60 6.31 -2.11
N PRO A 61 10.44 5.31 -3.01
CA PRO A 61 9.26 4.47 -3.01
C PRO A 61 9.16 3.57 -1.76
N ALA A 62 7.91 3.27 -1.40
CA ALA A 62 7.57 2.24 -0.42
C ALA A 62 6.78 1.11 -1.10
N VAL A 63 6.81 -0.08 -0.52
CA VAL A 63 5.99 -1.21 -0.98
C VAL A 63 5.28 -1.87 0.20
N ILE A 64 4.00 -2.17 0.03
CA ILE A 64 3.20 -3.01 0.94
C ILE A 64 2.81 -4.28 0.18
N GLY A 65 3.08 -5.45 0.74
CA GLY A 65 2.71 -6.71 0.09
C GLY A 65 2.87 -7.94 0.99
N ASP A 66 2.54 -9.12 0.45
CA ASP A 66 2.55 -10.36 1.21
C ASP A 66 3.98 -10.87 1.46
N LEU A 67 4.25 -11.39 2.65
CA LEU A 67 5.51 -12.06 2.98
C LEU A 67 5.85 -13.20 2.01
N LYS A 68 4.84 -13.97 1.56
CA LYS A 68 5.04 -15.09 0.64
C LYS A 68 5.59 -14.64 -0.72
N ASP A 69 5.32 -13.40 -1.10
CA ASP A 69 5.66 -12.80 -2.39
C ASP A 69 6.89 -11.87 -2.30
N VAL A 70 7.62 -11.87 -1.19
CA VAL A 70 8.77 -10.97 -0.95
C VAL A 70 9.80 -10.98 -2.09
N LYS A 71 10.06 -12.14 -2.71
CA LYS A 71 10.98 -12.25 -3.85
C LYS A 71 10.47 -11.49 -5.08
N ASN A 72 9.17 -11.47 -5.30
CA ASN A 72 8.52 -10.78 -6.42
C ASN A 72 8.33 -9.29 -6.12
N ILE A 73 8.06 -8.94 -4.86
CA ILE A 73 8.07 -7.55 -4.36
C ILE A 73 9.43 -6.89 -4.62
N ILE A 74 10.54 -7.58 -4.34
CA ILE A 74 11.90 -7.07 -4.61
C ILE A 74 12.13 -6.88 -6.13
N LYS A 75 11.50 -7.71 -6.97
CA LYS A 75 11.55 -7.57 -8.44
C LYS A 75 10.60 -6.50 -8.98
N GLY A 76 9.73 -5.95 -8.14
CA GLY A 76 8.73 -4.96 -8.52
C GLY A 76 7.55 -5.53 -9.31
N THR A 77 7.24 -6.82 -9.16
CA THR A 77 6.15 -7.47 -9.91
C THR A 77 4.93 -7.82 -9.04
N GLU A 78 5.01 -7.62 -7.72
CA GLU A 78 3.93 -7.95 -6.77
C GLU A 78 3.86 -6.89 -5.66
N GLY A 79 2.68 -6.82 -5.02
CA GLY A 79 2.36 -5.85 -3.99
C GLY A 79 2.02 -4.46 -4.55
N THR A 80 1.77 -3.52 -3.64
CA THR A 80 1.45 -2.13 -3.95
C THR A 80 2.68 -1.26 -3.78
N VAL A 81 3.19 -0.73 -4.88
CA VAL A 81 4.25 0.26 -4.93
C VAL A 81 3.66 1.65 -4.75
N ILE A 82 4.22 2.42 -3.82
CA ILE A 82 3.79 3.76 -3.45
C ILE A 82 4.91 4.73 -3.81
N ARG A 83 4.59 5.72 -4.64
CA ARG A 83 5.54 6.71 -5.17
C ARG A 83 5.18 8.13 -4.74
N ALA A 84 6.16 9.02 -4.83
CA ALA A 84 5.89 10.45 -4.69
C ALA A 84 4.93 10.93 -5.80
N ASN A 85 4.26 12.05 -5.56
CA ASN A 85 3.34 12.69 -6.50
C ASN A 85 4.02 13.14 -7.79
#